data_AF-A0AAD9X502-F1
#
_entry.id   AF-A0AAD9X502-F1
#
_cell.length_a   1.000
_cell.length_b   1.000
_cell.length_c   1.000
_cell.angle_alpha   90.00
_cell.angle_beta   90.00
_cell.angle_gamma   90.00
#
_symmetry.space_group_name_H-M   'P 1'
#
loop_
_entity.id
_entity.type
_entity.pdbx_description
1 polymer ?
#
loop_
_entity_poly.entity_id
_entity_poly.type
_entity_poly.pdbx_seq_one_letter_code
_entity_poly.pdbx_strand_id
1 'polypeptide(L)'
;MGYYLADGIYPKWSTLVQTIHDPRGPKKKIVMKQEACRKDIERTFGVLQSRFAIVAGPMRFWHKHVLHDIMSTCIITHNTIIADERDADASIEDRMDAPTPEVEMVLEENARFQQFLARHR
;
A
#
# COMPACT_ATOMS: atom_id res chain seq x y z
N MET A 1 -3.01 -7.23 -17.91
CA MET A 1 -1.84 -7.48 -17.03
C MET A 1 -1.89 -6.50 -15.89
N GLY A 2 -1.79 -6.99 -14.65
CA GLY A 2 -1.75 -6.14 -13.45
C GLY A 2 -0.35 -5.58 -13.24
N TYR A 3 -0.26 -4.38 -12.66
CA TYR A 3 0.99 -3.77 -12.24
C TYR A 3 1.05 -3.79 -10.71
N TYR A 4 2.21 -4.12 -10.15
CA TYR A 4 2.48 -4.09 -8.72
C TYR A 4 3.43 -2.95 -8.42
N LEU A 5 3.14 -2.15 -7.39
CA LEU A 5 4.05 -1.10 -6.95
C LEU A 5 5.21 -1.74 -6.20
N ALA A 6 6.42 -1.28 -6.50
CA ALA A 6 7.64 -1.76 -5.87
C ALA A 6 8.54 -0.56 -5.49
N ASP A 7 9.37 -0.74 -4.49
CA ASP A 7 10.38 0.27 -4.14
C ASP A 7 11.70 0.02 -4.89
N GLY A 8 12.73 0.77 -4.50
CA GLY A 8 14.05 0.68 -5.10
C GLY A 8 14.83 -0.60 -4.75
N ILE A 9 14.35 -1.46 -3.83
CA ILE A 9 15.06 -2.70 -3.47
C ILE A 9 14.68 -3.89 -4.35
N TYR A 10 13.59 -3.79 -5.12
CA TYR A 10 13.19 -4.82 -6.07
C TYR A 10 13.79 -4.60 -7.47
N PRO A 11 14.14 -5.68 -8.20
CA PRO A 11 14.62 -5.59 -9.57
C PRO A 11 13.61 -4.88 -10.49
N LYS A 12 14.10 -4.17 -11.51
CA LYS A 12 13.24 -3.55 -12.52
C LYS A 12 12.60 -4.62 -13.40
N TRP A 13 11.32 -4.93 -13.15
CA TRP A 13 10.51 -5.86 -13.96
C TRP A 13 9.34 -5.13 -14.61
N SER A 14 8.86 -5.63 -15.76
CA SER A 14 7.71 -5.08 -16.49
C SER A 14 6.44 -4.99 -15.63
N THR A 15 6.32 -5.86 -14.63
CA THR A 15 5.18 -5.95 -13.71
C THR A 15 5.36 -5.08 -12.46
N LEU A 16 6.57 -4.58 -12.19
CA LEU A 16 6.90 -3.83 -10.97
C LEU A 16 7.11 -2.35 -11.30
N VAL A 17 6.21 -1.49 -10.83
CA VAL A 17 6.26 -0.04 -11.01
C VAL A 17 7.03 0.56 -9.84
N GLN A 18 8.25 1.04 -10.12
CA GLN A 18 9.12 1.65 -9.11
C GLN A 18 8.67 3.06 -8.74
N THR A 19 8.84 3.41 -7.45
CA THR A 19 8.62 4.77 -6.97
C THR A 19 9.60 5.76 -7.61
N ILE A 20 9.11 6.96 -7.92
CA ILE A 20 9.94 8.07 -8.43
C ILE A 20 10.57 8.80 -7.25
N HIS A 21 11.90 8.85 -7.20
CA HIS A 21 12.69 9.44 -6.09
C HIS A 21 12.50 10.96 -5.92
N ASP A 22 12.15 11.69 -6.99
CA ASP A 22 11.86 13.13 -6.95
C ASP A 22 10.65 13.43 -7.85
N PRO A 23 9.42 13.19 -7.37
CA PRO A 23 8.24 13.35 -8.21
C PRO A 23 7.92 14.85 -8.32
N ARG A 24 7.97 15.37 -9.55
CA ARG A 24 7.70 16.78 -9.87
C ARG A 24 6.29 16.98 -10.43
N GLY A 25 5.70 18.14 -10.13
CA GLY A 25 4.39 18.55 -10.64
C GLY A 25 3.24 17.69 -10.10
N PRO A 26 2.14 17.49 -10.87
CA PRO A 26 0.95 16.76 -10.43
C PRO A 26 1.21 15.32 -9.96
N LYS A 27 2.27 14.68 -10.50
CA LYS A 27 2.69 13.33 -10.14
C LYS A 27 3.17 13.22 -8.68
N LYS A 28 3.59 14.33 -8.06
CA LYS A 28 4.02 14.40 -6.65
C LYS A 28 2.95 13.91 -5.68
N LYS A 29 1.71 14.38 -5.85
CA LYS A 29 0.59 14.02 -4.95
C LYS A 29 0.28 12.53 -5.03
N ILE A 30 0.31 11.95 -6.23
CA ILE A 30 0.01 10.53 -6.47
C ILE A 30 1.11 9.66 -5.85
N VAL A 31 2.37 9.98 -6.12
CA VAL A 31 3.53 9.23 -5.58
C VAL A 31 3.58 9.32 -4.05
N MET A 32 3.31 10.49 -3.46
CA MET A 32 3.28 10.65 -2.00
C MET A 32 2.21 9.79 -1.33
N LYS A 33 0.99 9.75 -1.87
CA LYS A 33 -0.08 8.89 -1.34
C LYS A 33 0.27 7.41 -1.46
N GLN A 34 0.83 7.01 -2.60
CA GLN A 34 1.27 5.64 -2.84
C GLN A 34 2.37 5.24 -1.84
N GLU A 35 3.36 6.09 -1.63
CA GLU A 35 4.42 5.84 -0.64
C GLU A 35 3.89 5.73 0.79
N ALA A 36 2.94 6.59 1.18
CA ALA A 36 2.33 6.54 2.51
C ALA A 36 1.64 5.20 2.73
N CYS A 37 0.75 4.80 1.82
CA CYS A 37 0.05 3.52 1.89
C CYS A 37 1.02 2.33 1.92
N ARG A 38 2.08 2.35 1.09
CA ARG A 38 3.11 1.31 1.11
C ARG A 38 3.83 1.25 2.46
N LYS A 39 4.25 2.39 3.02
CA LYS A 39 4.94 2.45 4.32
C LYS A 39 4.07 1.91 5.45
N ASP A 40 2.76 2.18 5.42
CA ASP A 40 1.81 1.66 6.41
C ASP A 40 1.68 0.14 6.33
N ILE A 41 1.62 -0.40 5.10
CA ILE A 41 1.62 -1.84 4.86
C ILE A 41 2.93 -2.46 5.35
N GLU A 42 4.08 -1.92 4.94
CA GLU A 42 5.40 -2.44 5.35
C GLU A 42 5.61 -2.41 6.86
N ARG A 43 5.19 -1.32 7.50
CA ARG A 43 5.24 -1.20 8.96
C ARG A 43 4.35 -2.26 9.63
N THR A 44 3.13 -2.44 9.15
CA THR A 44 2.20 -3.46 9.66
C THR A 44 2.77 -4.87 9.50
N PHE A 45 3.31 -5.19 8.32
CA PHE A 45 3.96 -6.47 8.07
C PHE A 45 5.21 -6.68 8.93
N GLY A 46 6.02 -5.63 9.16
CA GLY A 46 7.16 -5.68 10.06
C GLY A 46 6.76 -6.01 11.50
N VAL A 47 5.68 -5.39 11.99
CA VAL A 47 5.11 -5.71 13.32
C VAL A 47 4.62 -7.16 13.37
N LEU A 48 3.84 -7.58 12.36
CA LEU A 48 3.33 -8.96 12.30
C LEU A 48 4.45 -9.99 12.23
N GLN A 49 5.52 -9.75 11.46
CA GLN A 49 6.69 -10.63 11.40
C GLN A 49 7.44 -10.70 12.72
N SER A 50 7.58 -9.57 13.44
CA SER A 50 8.23 -9.56 14.76
C SER A 50 7.46 -10.33 15.82
N ARG A 51 6.11 -10.34 15.74
CA ARG A 51 5.24 -11.00 16.72
C ARG A 51 4.91 -12.45 16.36
N PHE A 52 4.81 -12.77 15.08
CA PHE A 52 4.42 -14.09 14.59
C PHE A 52 5.50 -14.68 13.69
N ALA A 53 6.32 -15.59 14.24
CA ALA A 53 7.40 -16.25 13.51
C ALA A 53 6.93 -16.99 12.25
N ILE A 54 5.67 -17.44 12.21
CA ILE A 54 5.06 -18.07 11.04
C ILE A 54 4.98 -17.14 9.82
N VAL A 55 4.90 -15.82 10.03
CA VAL A 55 4.85 -14.80 8.97
C VAL A 55 6.25 -14.45 8.44
N ALA A 56 7.31 -14.75 9.20
CA ALA A 56 8.69 -14.53 8.78
C ALA A 56 9.25 -15.65 7.88
N GLY A 57 8.60 -16.83 7.88
CA GLY A 57 9.05 -17.99 7.12
C GLY A 57 8.75 -17.92 5.62
N PRO A 58 9.45 -18.73 4.79
CA PRO A 58 9.17 -18.82 3.36
C PRO A 58 7.78 -19.44 3.10
N MET A 59 6.94 -18.69 2.41
CA MET A 59 5.55 -19.04 2.10
C MET A 59 5.38 -19.79 0.77
N ARG A 60 6.46 -20.03 0.03
CA ARG A 60 6.45 -20.50 -1.37
C ARG A 60 5.74 -21.86 -1.57
N PHE A 61 5.64 -22.68 -0.52
CA PHE A 61 5.03 -24.01 -0.57
C PHE A 61 3.61 -24.08 0.00
N TRP A 62 3.06 -22.94 0.43
CA TRP A 62 1.75 -22.90 1.04
C TRP A 62 0.68 -22.61 -0.02
N HIS A 63 -0.46 -23.30 0.07
CA HIS A 63 -1.60 -22.96 -0.77
C HIS A 63 -2.13 -21.57 -0.40
N LYS A 64 -2.63 -20.84 -1.40
CA LYS A 64 -3.13 -19.46 -1.24
C LYS A 64 -4.18 -19.33 -0.12
N HIS A 65 -5.08 -20.31 0.01
CA HIS A 65 -6.11 -20.30 1.06
C HIS A 65 -5.49 -20.42 2.46
N VAL A 66 -4.49 -21.29 2.63
CA VAL A 66 -3.80 -21.44 3.92
C VAL A 66 -3.05 -20.16 4.30
N LEU A 67 -2.40 -19.51 3.33
CA LEU A 67 -1.75 -18.21 3.58
C LEU A 67 -2.76 -17.14 3.98
N HIS A 68 -3.91 -17.10 3.31
CA HIS A 68 -5.00 -16.19 3.67
C HIS A 68 -5.47 -16.43 5.10
N ASP A 69 -5.66 -17.69 5.49
CA ASP A 69 -6.15 -18.04 6.83
C ASP A 69 -5.12 -17.68 7.89
N ILE A 70 -3.83 -17.98 7.68
CA ILE A 70 -2.75 -17.59 8.60
C ILE A 70 -2.69 -16.09 8.77
N MET A 71 -2.66 -15.34 7.67
CA MET A 71 -2.60 -13.87 7.73
C MET A 71 -3.82 -13.30 8.45
N SER A 72 -5.01 -13.82 8.17
CA SER A 72 -6.25 -13.40 8.83
C SER A 72 -6.19 -13.68 10.33
N THR A 73 -5.74 -14.87 10.73
CA THR A 73 -5.56 -15.22 12.15
C THR A 73 -4.54 -14.30 12.83
N CYS A 74 -3.38 -14.03 12.22
CA CYS A 74 -2.38 -13.12 12.77
C CYS A 74 -2.92 -11.69 12.94
N ILE A 75 -3.70 -11.19 11.99
CA ILE A 75 -4.30 -9.85 12.07
C ILE A 75 -5.35 -9.79 13.20
N ILE A 76 -6.26 -10.78 13.24
CA ILE A 76 -7.31 -10.82 14.27
C ILE A 76 -6.68 -10.92 15.65
N THR A 77 -5.76 -11.86 15.85
CA THR A 77 -5.08 -12.05 17.14
C THR A 77 -4.25 -10.83 17.53
N HIS A 78 -3.57 -10.16 16.59
CA HIS A 78 -2.88 -8.91 16.87
C HIS A 78 -3.85 -7.83 17.37
N ASN A 79 -4.96 -7.62 16.67
CA ASN A 79 -5.95 -6.63 17.04
C ASN A 79 -6.60 -6.96 18.39
N THR A 80 -6.85 -8.24 18.68
CA THR A 80 -7.37 -8.69 19.97
C THR A 80 -6.37 -8.42 21.10
N ILE A 81 -5.08 -8.72 20.91
CA ILE A 81 -4.04 -8.42 21.91
C ILE A 81 -3.92 -6.92 22.15
N ILE A 82 -3.93 -6.10 21.09
CA ILE A 82 -3.88 -4.63 21.23
C ILE A 82 -5.12 -4.08 21.94
N ALA A 83 -6.30 -4.67 21.69
CA ALA A 83 -7.52 -4.27 22.38
C ALA A 83 -7.49 -4.64 23.88
N ASP A 84 -6.87 -5.77 24.23
CA ASP A 84 -6.71 -6.24 25.62
C ASP A 84 -5.62 -5.45 26.38
N GLU A 85 -4.50 -5.15 25.71
CA GLU A 85 -3.38 -4.36 26.26
C GLU A 85 -3.68 -2.84 26.34
N ARG A 86 -4.71 -2.35 25.63
CA ARG A 86 -5.11 -0.95 25.68
C ARG A 86 -5.76 -0.66 27.03
N ASP A 87 -5.07 0.12 27.86
CA ASP A 87 -5.62 0.74 29.06
C ASP A 87 -6.94 1.46 28.69
N ALA A 88 -8.02 1.17 29.44
CA ALA A 88 -9.36 1.72 29.17
C ALA A 88 -9.43 3.26 29.24
N ASP A 89 -8.36 3.91 29.71
CA ASP A 89 -8.23 5.36 29.92
C ASP A 89 -7.24 6.04 28.94
N ALA A 90 -6.66 5.30 27.98
CA ALA A 90 -5.75 5.87 26.99
C ALA A 90 -6.55 6.60 25.89
N SER A 91 -6.47 7.93 25.87
CA SER A 91 -7.10 8.76 24.82
C SER A 91 -6.68 8.26 23.43
N ILE A 92 -7.68 7.96 22.60
CA ILE A 92 -7.48 7.73 21.17
C ILE A 92 -6.93 9.05 20.62
N GLU A 93 -5.63 9.13 20.34
CA GLU A 93 -5.13 10.10 19.38
C GLU A 93 -5.70 9.66 18.03
N ASP A 94 -6.89 10.19 17.73
CA ASP A 94 -7.51 10.10 16.42
C ASP A 94 -6.53 10.75 15.47
N ARG A 95 -5.75 9.90 14.80
CA ARG A 95 -4.72 10.31 13.88
C ARG A 95 -5.49 10.91 12.72
N MET A 96 -5.70 12.23 12.77
CA MET A 96 -6.52 13.01 11.83
C MET A 96 -6.51 12.35 10.46
N ASP A 97 -7.64 11.75 10.08
CA ASP A 97 -7.79 11.20 8.75
C ASP A 97 -7.39 12.28 7.75
N ALA A 98 -6.43 11.95 6.89
CA ALA A 98 -5.97 12.87 5.88
C ALA A 98 -7.20 13.32 5.05
N PRO A 99 -7.42 14.64 4.85
CA PRO A 99 -8.60 15.12 4.17
C PRO A 99 -8.78 14.39 2.85
N THR A 100 -9.98 13.83 2.65
CA THR A 100 -10.39 13.23 1.39
C THR A 100 -10.13 14.27 0.31
N PRO A 101 -9.22 14.01 -0.63
CA PRO A 101 -8.94 14.98 -1.67
C PRO A 101 -10.16 14.97 -2.60
N GLU A 102 -10.94 16.04 -2.55
CA GLU A 102 -11.94 16.36 -3.56
C GLU A 102 -11.21 16.54 -4.88
N VAL A 103 -11.15 15.47 -5.67
CA VAL A 103 -10.64 15.51 -7.03
C VAL A 103 -11.83 15.82 -7.91
N GLU A 104 -11.97 17.09 -8.28
CA GLU A 104 -12.76 17.48 -9.44
C GLU A 104 -12.20 16.72 -10.65
N MET A 105 -12.97 15.75 -11.16
CA MET A 105 -12.60 15.03 -12.38
C MET A 105 -12.76 15.98 -13.57
N VAL A 106 -11.68 16.67 -13.91
CA VAL A 106 -11.63 17.53 -15.10
C VAL A 106 -11.78 16.65 -16.34
N LEU A 107 -12.91 16.80 -17.05
CA LEU A 107 -13.36 16.05 -18.24
C LEU A 107 -12.45 16.15 -19.48
N GLU A 108 -11.28 16.78 -19.36
CA GLU A 108 -10.39 17.15 -20.48
C GLU A 108 -9.32 16.09 -20.81
N GLU A 109 -9.19 15.02 -20.02
CA GLU A 109 -8.18 13.96 -20.25
C GLU A 109 -8.40 13.23 -21.60
N ASN A 110 -9.66 13.11 -22.05
CA ASN A 110 -9.98 12.51 -23.35
C ASN A 110 -9.40 13.32 -24.52
N ALA A 111 -9.38 14.65 -24.43
CA ALA A 111 -8.84 15.50 -25.51
C ALA A 111 -7.33 15.31 -25.66
N ARG A 112 -6.61 15.17 -24.53
CA ARG A 112 -5.16 14.98 -24.51
C ARG A 112 -4.75 13.60 -25.03
N PHE A 113 -5.50 12.55 -24.70
CA PHE A 113 -5.25 11.20 -25.19
C PHE A 113 -5.48 11.10 -26.71
N GLN A 114 -6.54 11.73 -27.21
CA GLN A 114 -6.82 11.78 -28.66
C GLN A 114 -5.75 12.57 -29.43
N GLN A 115 -5.25 13.69 -28.90
CA GLN A 115 -4.14 14.43 -29.51
C GLN A 115 -2.83 13.62 -29.55
N PHE A 116 -2.58 12.78 -28.54
CA PHE A 116 -1.40 11.91 -28.52
C PHE A 116 -1.46 10.85 -29.63
N LEU A 117 -2.63 10.22 -29.84
CA LEU A 117 -2.83 9.24 -30.90
C LEU A 117 -2.70 9.86 -32.30
N ALA A 118 -3.17 11.10 -32.49
CA ALA A 118 -3.08 11.81 -33.76
C ALA A 118 -1.65 12.21 -34.15
N ARG A 119 -0.76 12.41 -33.17
CA ARG A 119 0.62 12.87 -33.39
C ARG A 119 1.60 11.74 -33.74
N HIS A 120 1.23 10.49 -33.49
CA HIS A 120 2.05 9.30 -33.72
C HIS A 120 1.45 8.36 -34.77
N ARG A 121 0.74 8.93 -35.75
CA ARG A 121 0.25 8.21 -36.93
C ARG A 121 1.11 8.52 -38.16
#